data_AF-A0AA92ULD9-F1
#
_entry.id   AF-A0AA92ULD9-F1
#
_cell.length_a   1.000
_cell.length_b   1.000
_cell.length_c   1.000
_cell.angle_alpha   90.00
_cell.angle_beta   90.00
_cell.angle_gamma   90.00
#
_symmetry.space_group_name_H-M   'P 1'
#
loop_
_entity.id
_entity.type
_entity.pdbx_description
1 polymer ?
#
loop_
_entity_poly.entity_id
_entity_poly.type
_entity_poly.pdbx_seq_one_letter_code
_entity_poly.pdbx_strand_id
1 'polypeptide(L)'
;MNSDGLPDKVWKNGDGITVALNTGNGFDEPISWKGASALSESASTSESANAAFTLTINIPVISIKISTNPGASTSHSINRPTYSLQDVDGDGYLDIVESEKESELKVTRSAIGRTNMLKSVTNSLGGTFTLDYAHTTPTYGLPGGKWVMSALTVDDGIHDDGPVMTTAFEYKNGKRDRHEREFLGFGEVITKNLDTEKGNSVYRQAVE
;
A
#
# COMPACT_ATOMS: atom_id res chain seq x y z
N MET A 1 1.95 6.15 4.88
CA MET A 1 2.28 6.32 3.44
C MET A 1 3.52 5.52 3.06
N ASN A 2 4.47 5.43 3.98
CA ASN A 2 5.59 4.47 4.01
C ASN A 2 5.28 3.19 4.83
N SER A 3 4.00 2.91 5.08
CA SER A 3 3.51 1.78 5.89
C SER A 3 4.15 1.57 7.28
N ASP A 4 4.69 2.61 7.93
CA ASP A 4 5.30 2.48 9.27
C ASP A 4 4.29 2.53 10.43
N GLY A 5 3.00 2.67 10.12
CA GLY A 5 1.92 2.75 11.10
C GLY A 5 1.72 4.13 11.71
N LEU A 6 2.54 5.13 11.35
CA LEU A 6 2.40 6.51 11.79
C LEU A 6 1.64 7.35 10.74
N PRO A 7 0.78 8.30 11.17
CA PRO A 7 0.15 9.22 10.24
C PRO A 7 1.15 10.23 9.68
N ASP A 8 1.40 10.17 8.36
CA ASP A 8 2.22 11.12 7.62
C ASP A 8 1.43 12.37 7.19
N LYS A 9 2.13 13.48 6.93
CA LYS A 9 1.51 14.72 6.42
C LYS A 9 1.66 14.79 4.90
N VAL A 10 0.54 15.02 4.21
CA VAL A 10 0.50 15.11 2.74
C VAL A 10 -0.30 16.34 2.34
N TRP A 11 0.23 17.13 1.40
CA TRP A 11 -0.48 18.27 0.83
C TRP A 11 -0.07 18.52 -0.62
N LYS A 12 -0.97 19.16 -1.36
CA LYS A 12 -0.70 19.61 -2.72
C LYS A 12 0.04 20.94 -2.69
N ASN A 13 1.10 21.05 -3.49
CA ASN A 13 1.88 22.27 -3.69
C ASN A 13 2.02 22.52 -5.19
N GLY A 14 1.17 23.40 -5.74
CA GLY A 14 1.03 23.55 -7.20
C GLY A 14 0.54 22.26 -7.85
N ASP A 15 1.27 21.77 -8.84
CA ASP A 15 0.97 20.53 -9.56
C ASP A 15 1.60 19.27 -8.92
N GLY A 16 2.39 19.44 -7.86
CA GLY A 16 3.07 18.34 -7.17
C GLY A 16 2.45 18.00 -5.83
N ILE A 17 2.59 16.74 -5.41
CA ILE A 17 2.31 16.32 -4.04
C ILE A 17 3.58 16.41 -3.19
N THR A 18 3.43 17.00 -2.01
CA THR A 18 4.49 17.10 -0.99
C THR A 18 4.11 16.26 0.22
N VAL A 19 5.12 15.59 0.77
CA VAL A 19 5.03 14.60 1.82
C VAL A 19 6.02 14.97 2.92
N ALA A 20 5.57 14.99 4.17
CA ALA A 20 6.47 15.00 5.32
C ALA A 20 6.22 13.74 6.15
N LEU A 21 7.24 12.91 6.29
CA LEU A 21 7.15 11.62 6.97
C LEU A 21 7.13 11.82 8.47
N ASN A 22 6.26 11.08 9.16
CA ASN A 22 6.20 11.12 10.62
C ASN A 22 7.29 10.22 11.22
N THR A 23 8.13 10.78 12.09
CA THR A 23 9.24 10.04 12.75
C THR A 23 8.90 9.64 14.19
N GLY A 24 7.66 9.88 14.63
CA GLY A 24 7.20 9.63 16.00
C GLY A 24 7.42 10.82 16.95
N ASN A 25 8.47 11.62 16.72
CA ASN A 25 8.77 12.83 17.50
C ASN A 25 8.49 14.14 16.73
N GLY A 26 8.05 14.04 15.47
CA GLY A 26 7.81 15.16 14.58
C GLY A 26 7.69 14.72 13.13
N PHE A 27 7.68 15.70 12.22
CA PHE A 27 7.70 15.45 10.78
C PHE A 27 9.09 15.76 10.23
N ASP A 28 9.60 14.87 9.38
CA ASP A 28 10.85 15.08 8.65
C ASP A 28 10.70 16.18 7.58
N GLU A 29 11.81 16.57 6.97
CA GLU A 29 11.82 17.57 5.91
C GLU A 29 10.88 17.20 4.75
N PRO A 30 10.05 18.14 4.25
CA PRO A 30 9.12 17.86 3.18
C PRO A 30 9.82 17.39 1.90
N ILE A 31 9.45 16.20 1.43
CA ILE A 31 9.89 15.63 0.16
C ILE A 31 8.78 15.72 -0.89
N SER A 32 9.16 15.91 -2.15
CA SER A 32 8.22 15.81 -3.27
C SER A 32 7.96 14.34 -3.60
N TRP A 33 6.69 13.95 -3.64
CA TRP A 33 6.29 12.63 -4.11
C TRP A 33 6.36 12.59 -5.63
N LYS A 34 7.47 12.06 -6.14
CA LYS A 34 7.72 11.94 -7.58
C LYS A 34 6.63 11.10 -8.25
N GLY A 35 6.08 11.64 -9.32
CA GLY A 35 5.04 10.97 -10.13
C GLY A 35 3.61 11.20 -9.65
N ALA A 36 3.40 11.71 -8.42
CA ALA A 36 2.06 12.02 -7.92
C ALA A 36 1.67 13.48 -8.20
N SER A 37 0.55 13.67 -8.89
CA SER A 37 -0.01 14.99 -9.27
C SER A 37 -1.32 15.32 -8.53
N ALA A 38 -1.98 14.31 -7.99
CA ALA A 38 -3.22 14.41 -7.24
C ALA A 38 -3.26 13.40 -6.09
N LEU A 39 -4.26 13.54 -5.22
CA LEU A 39 -4.54 12.58 -4.13
C LEU A 39 -5.76 11.72 -4.43
N SER A 40 -6.78 12.31 -5.06
CA SER A 40 -8.00 11.63 -5.51
C SER A 40 -8.71 12.54 -6.49
N GLU A 41 -9.14 12.01 -7.63
CA GLU A 41 -9.95 12.73 -8.62
C GLU A 41 -11.04 11.83 -9.19
N SER A 42 -12.19 12.42 -9.49
CA SER A 42 -13.33 11.72 -10.08
C SER A 42 -14.09 12.64 -11.03
N ALA A 43 -14.57 12.07 -12.13
CA ALA A 43 -15.51 12.72 -13.05
C ALA A 43 -16.90 12.07 -12.91
N SER A 44 -17.96 12.88 -12.94
CA SER A 44 -19.33 12.37 -12.93
C SER A 44 -20.18 13.03 -14.01
N THR A 45 -21.12 12.27 -14.55
CA THR A 45 -22.16 12.76 -15.45
C THR A 45 -23.52 12.31 -14.93
N SER A 46 -24.49 13.22 -14.91
CA SER A 46 -25.82 12.94 -14.37
C SER A 46 -26.91 13.56 -15.23
N GLU A 47 -27.93 12.77 -15.55
CA GLU A 47 -29.13 13.18 -16.25
C GLU A 47 -30.34 12.94 -15.34
N SER A 48 -31.23 13.91 -15.21
CA SER A 48 -32.45 13.74 -14.42
C SER A 48 -33.63 14.50 -15.02
N ALA A 49 -34.82 13.92 -14.91
CA ALA A 49 -36.07 14.53 -15.31
C ALA A 49 -37.10 14.36 -14.17
N ASN A 50 -37.81 15.43 -13.85
CA ASN A 50 -38.81 15.48 -12.79
C ASN A 50 -40.09 16.10 -13.32
N ALA A 51 -41.24 15.48 -13.08
CA ALA A 51 -42.56 16.03 -13.39
C ALA A 51 -43.49 15.85 -12.19
N ALA A 52 -44.21 16.91 -11.82
CA ALA A 52 -45.19 16.90 -10.75
C ALA A 52 -46.43 17.70 -11.15
N PHE A 53 -47.61 17.25 -10.71
CA PHE A 53 -48.89 17.89 -10.99
C PHE A 53 -49.66 18.09 -9.70
N THR A 54 -50.17 19.30 -9.46
CA THR A 54 -51.00 19.58 -8.29
C THR A 54 -52.48 19.43 -8.64
N LEU A 55 -53.16 18.48 -8.00
CA LEU A 55 -54.61 18.29 -8.09
C LEU A 55 -55.26 18.82 -6.81
N THR A 56 -56.12 19.84 -6.95
CA THR A 56 -56.93 20.35 -5.83
C THR A 56 -58.40 20.03 -6.05
N ILE A 57 -58.98 19.23 -5.16
CA ILE A 57 -60.41 18.91 -5.14
C ILE A 57 -61.08 19.80 -4.10
N ASN A 58 -62.00 20.66 -4.55
CA ASN A 58 -62.85 21.47 -3.68
C ASN A 58 -64.15 20.72 -3.43
N ILE A 59 -64.53 20.47 -2.17
CA ILE A 59 -65.81 19.86 -1.81
C ILE A 59 -66.81 20.99 -1.48
N PRO A 60 -67.77 21.30 -2.36
CA PRO A 60 -68.61 22.50 -2.26
C PRO A 60 -69.62 22.48 -1.10
N VAL A 61 -69.91 21.30 -0.53
CA VAL A 61 -70.92 21.13 0.52
C VAL A 61 -70.42 21.55 1.91
N ILE A 62 -69.10 21.60 2.12
CA ILE A 62 -68.49 21.82 3.46
C ILE A 62 -67.26 22.76 3.45
N SER A 63 -66.99 23.50 2.37
CA SER A 63 -65.86 24.44 2.28
C SER A 63 -64.48 23.82 2.57
N ILE A 64 -64.31 22.52 2.30
CA ILE A 64 -63.02 21.80 2.48
C ILE A 64 -62.30 21.70 1.14
N LYS A 65 -60.98 21.96 1.14
CA LYS A 65 -60.09 21.77 -0.02
C LYS A 65 -59.08 20.67 0.28
N ILE A 66 -58.92 19.73 -0.65
CA ILE A 66 -57.92 18.66 -0.57
C ILE A 66 -56.97 18.82 -1.75
N SER A 67 -55.68 19.04 -1.48
CA SER A 67 -54.64 19.17 -2.49
C SER A 67 -53.69 17.98 -2.42
N THR A 68 -53.40 17.38 -3.57
CA THR A 68 -52.41 16.30 -3.73
C THR A 68 -51.43 16.68 -4.84
N ASN A 69 -50.17 16.29 -4.73
CA ASN A 69 -49.13 16.62 -5.71
C ASN A 69 -48.39 15.35 -6.16
N PRO A 70 -49.06 14.45 -6.91
CA PRO A 70 -48.38 13.30 -7.50
C PRO A 70 -47.26 13.77 -8.45
N GLY A 71 -46.14 13.07 -8.39
CA GLY A 71 -45.00 13.31 -9.28
C GLY A 71 -44.26 12.03 -9.61
N ALA A 72 -43.51 12.09 -10.70
CA ALA A 72 -42.61 11.05 -11.15
C ALA A 72 -41.24 11.67 -11.46
N SER A 73 -40.18 10.97 -11.10
CA SER A 73 -38.81 11.35 -11.40
C SER A 73 -38.05 10.16 -11.97
N THR A 74 -37.11 10.44 -12.87
CA THR A 74 -36.10 9.50 -13.32
C THR A 74 -34.73 10.17 -13.29
N SER A 75 -33.72 9.44 -12.83
CA SER A 75 -32.34 9.92 -12.78
C SER A 75 -31.37 8.81 -13.14
N HIS A 76 -30.36 9.17 -13.93
CA HIS A 76 -29.21 8.35 -14.25
C HIS A 76 -27.95 9.12 -13.87
N SER A 77 -27.04 8.49 -13.12
CA SER A 77 -25.74 9.08 -12.79
C SER A 77 -24.63 8.04 -12.95
N ILE A 78 -23.51 8.48 -13.47
CA ILE A 78 -22.28 7.69 -13.60
C ILE A 78 -21.17 8.47 -12.91
N ASN A 79 -20.42 7.79 -12.04
CA ASN A 79 -19.24 8.34 -11.37
C ASN A 79 -18.01 7.50 -11.72
N ARG A 80 -16.92 8.16 -12.10
CA ARG A 80 -15.68 7.54 -12.54
C ARG A 80 -14.48 8.14 -11.80
N PRO A 81 -13.84 7.37 -10.90
CA PRO A 81 -12.54 7.75 -10.35
C PRO A 81 -11.50 7.80 -11.48
N THR A 82 -10.87 8.95 -11.69
CA THR A 82 -9.83 9.14 -12.71
C THR A 82 -8.43 9.03 -12.12
N TYR A 83 -8.29 9.29 -10.82
CA TYR A 83 -7.04 9.20 -10.08
C TYR A 83 -7.29 8.72 -8.65
N SER A 84 -6.53 7.73 -8.20
CA SER A 84 -6.58 7.25 -6.81
C SER A 84 -5.22 6.73 -6.36
N LEU A 85 -4.97 6.82 -5.06
CA LEU A 85 -3.82 6.19 -4.41
C LEU A 85 -4.30 4.90 -3.74
N GLN A 86 -3.80 3.75 -4.19
CA GLN A 86 -4.21 2.44 -3.70
C GLN A 86 -3.04 1.46 -3.80
N ASP A 87 -2.83 0.64 -2.78
CA ASP A 87 -1.92 -0.50 -2.84
C ASP A 87 -2.52 -1.58 -3.74
N VAL A 88 -1.94 -1.80 -4.93
CA VAL A 88 -2.45 -2.75 -5.94
C VAL A 88 -1.72 -4.07 -5.88
N ASP A 89 -0.41 -4.06 -5.62
CA ASP A 89 0.41 -5.28 -5.58
C ASP A 89 0.58 -5.89 -4.19
N GLY A 90 0.01 -5.24 -3.18
CA GLY A 90 -0.09 -5.72 -1.81
C GLY A 90 1.22 -5.65 -1.06
N ASP A 91 2.12 -4.72 -1.39
CA ASP A 91 3.41 -4.54 -0.72
C ASP A 91 3.37 -3.60 0.51
N GLY A 92 2.19 -3.04 0.79
CA GLY A 92 1.92 -2.11 1.88
C GLY A 92 2.11 -0.64 1.50
N TYR A 93 2.62 -0.33 0.31
CA TYR A 93 2.83 1.03 -0.17
C TYR A 93 1.72 1.45 -1.14
N LEU A 94 1.43 2.75 -1.19
CA LEU A 94 0.39 3.27 -2.07
C LEU A 94 0.91 3.35 -3.50
N ASP A 95 0.23 2.70 -4.44
CA ASP A 95 0.47 2.89 -5.87
C ASP A 95 -0.44 4.00 -6.43
N ILE A 96 -0.01 4.58 -7.54
CA ILE A 96 -0.81 5.55 -8.28
C ILE A 96 -1.64 4.80 -9.32
N VAL A 97 -2.95 4.94 -9.23
CA VAL A 97 -3.92 4.33 -10.15
C VAL A 97 -4.64 5.42 -10.93
N GLU A 98 -4.44 5.41 -12.24
CA GLU A 98 -5.00 6.39 -13.18
C GLU A 98 -5.95 5.69 -14.16
N SER A 99 -7.09 6.31 -14.42
CA SER A 99 -8.02 5.89 -15.48
C SER A 99 -8.41 7.12 -16.29
N GLU A 100 -7.65 7.41 -17.34
CA GLU A 100 -7.95 8.50 -18.28
C GLU A 100 -9.00 8.07 -19.32
N LYS A 101 -8.94 6.82 -19.81
CA LYS A 101 -9.91 6.23 -20.77
C LYS A 101 -10.69 5.05 -20.18
N GLU A 102 -11.95 4.89 -20.56
CA GLU A 102 -12.87 3.88 -19.97
C GLU A 102 -12.32 2.45 -20.04
N SER A 103 -11.57 2.13 -21.10
CA SER A 103 -10.96 0.83 -21.34
C SER A 103 -9.52 0.69 -20.82
N GLU A 104 -9.02 1.65 -20.03
CA GLU A 104 -7.63 1.72 -19.63
C GLU A 104 -7.50 2.01 -18.13
N LEU A 105 -6.67 1.19 -17.48
CA LEU A 105 -6.22 1.40 -16.11
C LEU A 105 -4.70 1.37 -16.12
N LYS A 106 -4.08 2.47 -15.72
CA LYS A 106 -2.63 2.60 -15.59
C LYS A 106 -2.28 2.56 -14.11
N VAL A 107 -1.35 1.68 -13.77
CA VAL A 107 -0.83 1.54 -12.41
C VAL A 107 0.64 1.90 -12.42
N THR A 108 1.02 2.91 -11.65
CA THR A 108 2.41 3.29 -11.41
C THR A 108 2.78 2.84 -10.00
N ARG A 109 3.64 1.83 -9.93
CA ARG A 109 4.04 1.23 -8.65
C ARG A 109 4.89 2.16 -7.81
N SER A 110 4.72 2.07 -6.51
CA SER A 110 5.55 2.77 -5.54
C SER A 110 7.03 2.36 -5.67
N ALA A 111 7.93 3.35 -5.64
CA ALA A 111 9.37 3.12 -5.52
C ALA A 111 9.84 3.07 -4.05
N ILE A 112 8.90 3.25 -3.12
CA ILE A 112 9.09 3.18 -1.68
C ILE A 112 9.21 1.69 -1.35
N GLY A 113 10.43 1.14 -1.45
CA GLY A 113 10.70 -0.27 -1.14
C GLY A 113 11.12 -0.44 0.32
N ARG A 114 12.41 -0.70 0.54
CA ARG A 114 13.00 -0.97 1.88
C ARG A 114 13.16 0.29 2.77
N THR A 115 12.19 1.20 2.76
CA THR A 115 12.27 2.44 3.58
C THR A 115 12.01 2.14 5.06
N ASN A 116 12.68 2.87 5.96
CA ASN A 116 12.56 2.72 7.42
C ASN A 116 12.88 1.31 7.96
N MET A 117 13.63 0.51 7.20
CA MET A 117 14.16 -0.78 7.64
C MET A 117 15.61 -0.66 8.08
N LEU A 118 15.98 -1.41 9.12
CA LEU A 118 17.35 -1.45 9.63
C LEU A 118 18.28 -2.05 8.58
N LYS A 119 19.15 -1.24 7.97
CA LYS A 119 20.07 -1.73 6.93
C LYS A 119 21.36 -2.32 7.51
N SER A 120 21.95 -1.67 8.51
CA SER A 120 23.25 -2.08 9.04
C SER A 120 23.44 -1.59 10.46
N VAL A 121 24.18 -2.35 11.25
CA VAL A 121 24.66 -1.98 12.58
C VAL A 121 26.15 -2.23 12.64
N THR A 122 26.88 -1.26 13.17
CA THR A 122 28.31 -1.35 13.46
C THR A 122 28.51 -1.47 14.97
N ASN A 123 29.25 -2.48 15.41
CA ASN A 123 29.61 -2.62 16.82
C ASN A 123 30.84 -1.78 17.16
N SER A 124 31.12 -1.61 18.46
CA SER A 124 32.26 -0.81 18.93
C SER A 124 33.64 -1.41 18.62
N LEU A 125 33.69 -2.67 18.19
CA LEU A 125 34.90 -3.39 17.85
C LEU A 125 35.23 -3.34 16.34
N GLY A 126 34.38 -2.69 15.54
CA GLY A 126 34.58 -2.52 14.10
C GLY A 126 33.84 -3.52 13.20
N GLY A 127 33.25 -4.56 13.78
CA GLY A 127 32.40 -5.51 13.04
C GLY A 127 31.04 -4.92 12.67
N THR A 128 30.47 -5.41 11.56
CA THR A 128 29.16 -4.99 11.05
C THR A 128 28.25 -6.18 10.77
N PHE A 129 26.95 -5.97 10.95
CA PHE A 129 25.95 -6.86 10.36
C PHE A 129 25.00 -6.04 9.49
N THR A 130 24.81 -6.50 8.26
CA THR A 130 24.02 -5.85 7.22
C THR A 130 22.82 -6.74 6.88
N LEU A 131 21.64 -6.15 6.84
CA LEU A 131 20.39 -6.84 6.56
C LEU A 131 19.82 -6.38 5.22
N ASP A 132 19.36 -7.34 4.43
CA ASP A 132 18.51 -7.10 3.28
C ASP A 132 17.11 -7.67 3.51
N TYR A 133 16.14 -7.11 2.80
CA TYR A 133 14.73 -7.45 2.93
C TYR A 133 14.10 -7.68 1.56
N ALA A 134 13.09 -8.55 1.54
CA ALA A 134 12.22 -8.77 0.40
C ALA A 134 10.76 -8.83 0.84
N HIS A 135 9.87 -8.41 -0.04
CA HIS A 135 8.45 -8.61 0.13
C HIS A 135 8.05 -10.00 -0.36
N THR A 136 7.36 -10.78 0.47
CA THR A 136 6.83 -12.08 0.05
C THR A 136 5.63 -11.90 -0.87
N THR A 137 5.50 -12.78 -1.86
CA THR A 137 4.36 -12.73 -2.78
C THR A 137 3.04 -12.94 -2.02
N PRO A 138 2.05 -12.05 -2.19
CA PRO A 138 0.73 -12.23 -1.59
C PRO A 138 0.08 -13.54 -2.03
N THR A 139 -0.49 -14.27 -1.07
CA THR A 139 -1.22 -15.52 -1.35
C THR A 139 -2.60 -15.48 -0.69
N TYR A 140 -3.46 -16.45 -1.00
CA TYR A 140 -4.74 -16.57 -0.31
C TYR A 140 -4.57 -16.76 1.22
N GLY A 141 -3.53 -17.51 1.63
CA GLY A 141 -3.21 -17.77 3.04
C GLY A 141 -2.53 -16.58 3.74
N LEU A 142 -1.82 -15.74 2.99
CA LEU A 142 -1.17 -14.52 3.47
C LEU A 142 -1.51 -13.35 2.53
N PRO A 143 -2.73 -12.77 2.66
CA PRO A 143 -3.13 -11.64 1.85
C PRO A 143 -2.27 -10.42 2.19
N GLY A 144 -1.81 -9.69 1.17
CA GLY A 144 -0.89 -8.55 1.31
C GLY A 144 0.55 -8.93 1.66
N GLY A 145 0.92 -10.22 1.53
CA GLY A 145 2.30 -10.66 1.75
C GLY A 145 2.85 -10.26 3.13
N LYS A 146 4.17 -10.14 3.20
CA LYS A 146 4.93 -9.70 4.37
C LYS A 146 6.34 -9.36 3.97
N TRP A 147 6.86 -8.26 4.50
CA TRP A 147 8.29 -7.96 4.47
C TRP A 147 9.06 -8.89 5.41
N VAL A 148 10.07 -9.55 4.86
CA VAL A 148 10.93 -10.52 5.56
C VAL A 148 12.40 -10.21 5.30
N MET A 149 13.27 -10.59 6.23
CA MET A 149 14.72 -10.49 6.04
C MET A 149 15.15 -11.50 4.98
N SER A 150 15.67 -11.06 3.85
CA SER A 150 16.10 -11.93 2.75
C SER A 150 17.56 -12.33 2.85
N ALA A 151 18.41 -11.49 3.45
CA ALA A 151 19.80 -11.83 3.70
C ALA A 151 20.35 -11.13 4.95
N LEU A 152 21.34 -11.78 5.56
CA LEU A 152 22.15 -11.28 6.65
C LEU A 152 23.63 -11.50 6.28
N THR A 153 24.38 -10.40 6.23
CA THR A 153 25.82 -10.41 6.00
C THR A 153 26.53 -9.96 7.26
N VAL A 154 27.42 -10.78 7.80
CA VAL A 154 28.19 -10.51 9.02
C VAL A 154 29.67 -10.39 8.66
N ASP A 155 30.22 -9.21 8.94
CA ASP A 155 31.63 -8.85 8.83
C ASP A 155 32.14 -8.62 10.25
N ASP A 156 33.16 -9.36 10.69
CA ASP A 156 33.72 -9.20 12.04
C ASP A 156 34.73 -8.05 12.14
N GLY A 157 35.02 -7.36 11.03
CA GLY A 157 35.94 -6.25 10.94
C GLY A 157 37.41 -6.65 10.80
N ILE A 158 37.70 -7.95 10.69
CA ILE A 158 39.02 -8.48 10.39
C ILE A 158 38.95 -9.05 8.97
N HIS A 159 39.86 -8.60 8.09
CA HIS A 159 39.80 -8.93 6.66
C HIS A 159 40.95 -9.80 6.18
N ASP A 160 41.79 -10.28 7.10
CA ASP A 160 42.97 -11.12 6.81
C ASP A 160 42.77 -12.60 7.24
N ASP A 161 41.61 -12.93 7.81
CA ASP A 161 41.30 -14.26 8.38
C ASP A 161 40.20 -15.03 7.65
N GLY A 162 39.56 -14.42 6.66
CA GLY A 162 38.65 -15.12 5.77
C GLY A 162 37.55 -14.24 5.19
N PRO A 163 36.57 -14.88 4.53
CA PRO A 163 35.50 -14.17 3.88
C PRO A 163 34.35 -13.79 4.81
N VAL A 164 33.65 -12.72 4.44
CA VAL A 164 32.44 -12.25 5.10
C VAL A 164 31.35 -13.32 5.02
N MET A 165 30.65 -13.57 6.13
CA MET A 165 29.63 -14.61 6.22
C MET A 165 28.28 -14.08 5.75
N THR A 166 27.74 -14.63 4.66
CA THR A 166 26.40 -14.27 4.17
C THR A 166 25.44 -15.45 4.33
N THR A 167 24.26 -15.16 4.89
CA THR A 167 23.15 -16.09 5.05
C THR A 167 21.93 -15.54 4.33
N ALA A 168 21.33 -16.31 3.42
CA ALA A 168 20.09 -15.98 2.74
C ALA A 168 18.91 -16.77 3.30
N PHE A 169 17.73 -16.19 3.25
CA PHE A 169 16.49 -16.76 3.79
C PHE A 169 15.40 -16.80 2.72
N GLU A 170 14.70 -17.93 2.63
CA GLU A 170 13.49 -18.09 1.81
C GLU A 170 12.34 -18.54 2.70
N TYR A 171 11.17 -17.95 2.49
CA TYR A 171 9.99 -18.19 3.31
C TYR A 171 8.86 -18.73 2.43
N LYS A 172 8.21 -19.80 2.88
CA LYS A 172 7.05 -20.38 2.18
C LYS A 172 5.89 -20.65 3.13
N ASN A 173 4.73 -20.87 2.53
CA ASN A 173 3.51 -21.27 3.25
C ASN A 173 3.15 -20.30 4.39
N GLY A 174 3.29 -19.00 4.14
CA GLY A 174 2.87 -17.96 5.08
C GLY A 174 1.37 -18.01 5.35
N LYS A 175 0.97 -17.89 6.61
CA LYS A 175 -0.44 -17.98 7.01
C LYS A 175 -0.84 -16.84 7.94
N ARG A 176 -1.95 -16.19 7.61
CA ARG A 176 -2.64 -15.21 8.44
C ARG A 176 -4.02 -15.72 8.79
N ASP A 177 -4.34 -15.72 10.08
CA ASP A 177 -5.71 -15.92 10.55
C ASP A 177 -6.53 -14.64 10.29
N ARG A 178 -7.62 -14.77 9.52
CA ARG A 178 -8.49 -13.64 9.17
C ARG A 178 -9.48 -13.30 10.28
N HIS A 179 -9.83 -14.28 11.10
CA HIS A 179 -10.76 -14.10 12.22
C HIS A 179 -10.04 -13.36 13.36
N GLU A 180 -8.88 -13.86 13.77
CA GLU A 180 -8.04 -13.27 14.83
C GLU A 180 -7.22 -12.07 14.33
N ARG A 181 -7.19 -11.86 13.01
CA ARG A 181 -6.38 -10.84 12.32
C ARG A 181 -4.88 -10.96 12.60
N GLU A 182 -4.42 -12.16 12.97
CA GLU A 182 -3.06 -12.46 13.40
C GLU A 182 -2.25 -13.20 12.33
N PHE A 183 -0.95 -12.90 12.23
CA PHE A 183 -0.03 -13.65 11.40
C PHE A 183 0.53 -14.85 12.18
N LEU A 184 0.27 -16.06 11.69
CA LEU A 184 0.64 -17.31 12.37
C LEU A 184 2.07 -17.78 12.06
N GLY A 185 2.77 -17.12 11.12
CA GLY A 185 4.11 -17.51 10.70
C GLY A 185 4.18 -18.10 9.30
N PHE A 186 5.37 -18.58 8.96
CA PHE A 186 5.66 -19.32 7.74
C PHE A 186 5.76 -20.80 8.08
N GLY A 187 5.16 -21.66 7.26
CA GLY A 187 5.23 -23.11 7.46
C GLY A 187 6.55 -23.74 7.01
N GLU A 188 7.41 -22.99 6.29
CA GLU A 188 8.74 -23.43 5.90
C GLU A 188 9.67 -22.21 5.81
N VAL A 189 10.83 -22.30 6.47
CA VAL A 189 11.92 -21.32 6.36
C VAL A 189 13.18 -22.05 5.90
N ILE A 190 13.68 -21.68 4.72
CA ILE A 190 14.93 -22.21 4.18
C ILE A 190 16.05 -21.21 4.49
N THR A 191 17.05 -21.67 5.23
CA THR A 191 18.26 -20.90 5.52
C THR A 191 19.42 -21.43 4.68
N LYS A 192 20.09 -20.55 3.92
CA LYS A 192 21.21 -20.89 3.04
C LYS A 192 22.44 -20.10 3.43
N ASN A 193 23.51 -20.77 3.82
CA ASN A 193 24.81 -20.12 4.00
C ASN A 193 25.55 -20.08 2.66
N LEU A 194 26.05 -18.90 2.31
CA LEU A 194 26.66 -18.60 1.02
C LEU A 194 28.17 -18.45 1.17
N ASP A 195 28.90 -19.06 0.24
CA ASP A 195 30.35 -18.91 0.10
C ASP A 195 30.60 -17.66 -0.75
N THR A 196 30.96 -16.55 -0.07
CA THR A 196 31.15 -15.24 -0.70
C THR A 196 32.40 -15.16 -1.57
N GLU A 197 33.36 -16.08 -1.43
CA GLU A 197 34.54 -16.18 -2.31
C GLU A 197 34.22 -16.92 -3.61
N LYS A 198 33.23 -17.82 -3.60
CA LYS A 198 32.77 -18.57 -4.77
C LYS A 198 31.47 -18.03 -5.35
N GLY A 199 31.38 -16.71 -5.51
CA GLY A 199 30.26 -16.06 -6.19
C GLY A 199 28.91 -16.34 -5.52
N ASN A 200 28.89 -16.43 -4.19
CA ASN A 200 27.70 -16.71 -3.37
C ASN A 200 27.08 -18.10 -3.61
N SER A 201 27.90 -19.11 -3.94
CA SER A 201 27.42 -20.49 -4.02
C SER A 201 26.93 -21.00 -2.65
N VAL A 202 25.84 -21.76 -2.63
CA VAL A 202 25.29 -22.33 -1.39
C VAL A 202 26.17 -23.49 -0.93
N TYR A 203 26.73 -23.40 0.27
CA TYR A 203 27.53 -24.50 0.84
C TYR A 203 26.80 -25.24 1.98
N ARG A 204 25.82 -24.61 2.61
CA ARG A 204 24.95 -25.24 3.62
C ARG A 204 23.53 -24.74 3.46
N GLN A 205 22.57 -25.66 3.61
CA GLN A 205 21.15 -25.34 3.65
C GLN A 205 20.49 -26.08 4.83
N ALA A 206 19.58 -25.40 5.51
CA ALA A 206 18.68 -25.95 6.50
C ALA A 206 17.24 -25.58 6.15
N VAL A 207 16.28 -26.44 6.53
CA VAL A 207 14.85 -26.21 6.35
C VAL A 207 14.19 -26.44 7.70
N GLU A 208 13.45 -25.43 8.17
CA GLU A 208 12.68 -25.45 9.42
C GLU A 208 11.18 -25.30 9.15
#